data_AF-A0A381WRL2-F1
#
_entry.id   AF-A0A381WRL2-F1
#
_cell.length_a   1.000
_cell.length_b   1.000
_cell.length_c   1.000
_cell.angle_alpha   90.00
_cell.angle_beta   90.00
_cell.angle_gamma   90.00
#
_symmetry.space_group_name_H-M   'P 1'
#
loop_
_entity.id
_entity.type
_entity.pdbx_description
1 polymer ?
#
loop_
_entity_poly.entity_id
_entity_poly.type
_entity_poly.pdbx_seq_one_letter_code
_entity_poly.pdbx_strand_id
1 'polypeptide(L)'
;MKIAMFRSLGVLLSVFAIAAMMPVSASAAEDEVPTFTKDIAPIFQAKCEACHRPGSIAPMSLVTFQESRPWARSIKDRVSSRQMPPWHIDRTVGITEFKNDRSLTDEELDTVVRWVDGGA
;
A
#
# COMPACT_ATOMS: atom_id res chain seq x y z
N MET A 1 12.05 55.33 -40.41
CA MET A 1 11.09 54.46 -39.67
C MET A 1 11.16 53.07 -40.31
N LYS A 2 11.51 51.98 -39.58
CA LYS A 2 11.55 50.53 -39.97
C LYS A 2 12.85 49.76 -39.60
N ILE A 3 13.44 49.94 -38.42
CA ILE A 3 14.63 49.14 -38.00
C ILE A 3 14.46 48.45 -36.63
N ALA A 4 13.36 48.67 -35.89
CA ALA A 4 13.23 48.18 -34.51
C ALA A 4 12.53 46.82 -34.33
N MET A 5 11.99 46.18 -35.38
CA MET A 5 11.10 45.02 -35.20
C MET A 5 11.81 43.64 -35.29
N PHE A 6 13.01 43.58 -35.89
CA PHE A 6 13.71 42.30 -36.11
C PHE A 6 14.58 41.83 -34.94
N ARG A 7 14.97 42.72 -34.02
CA ARG A 7 15.83 42.36 -32.86
C ARG A 7 15.06 41.63 -31.76
N SER A 8 13.76 41.89 -31.62
CA SER A 8 12.91 41.27 -30.59
C SER A 8 12.53 39.82 -30.91
N LEU A 9 12.50 39.45 -32.19
CA LEU A 9 12.12 38.09 -32.62
C LEU A 9 13.23 37.06 -32.34
N GLY A 10 14.50 37.45 -32.49
CA GLY A 10 15.65 36.56 -32.29
C GLY A 10 15.90 36.17 -30.83
N VAL A 11 15.58 37.05 -29.88
CA VAL A 11 15.71 36.79 -28.43
C VAL A 11 14.59 35.85 -27.94
N LEU A 12 13.36 36.00 -28.48
CA LEU A 12 12.23 35.12 -28.15
C LEU A 12 12.44 33.67 -28.64
N LEU A 13 13.08 33.49 -29.79
CA LEU A 13 13.38 32.16 -30.35
C LEU A 13 14.50 31.41 -29.60
N SER A 14 15.44 32.13 -29.00
CA SER A 14 16.58 31.51 -28.30
C SER A 14 16.26 31.12 -26.84
N VAL A 15 15.29 31.78 -26.20
CA VAL A 15 14.80 31.37 -24.87
C VAL A 15 13.96 30.08 -24.95
N PHE A 16 13.25 29.84 -26.06
CA PHE A 16 12.42 28.64 -26.23
C PHE A 16 13.25 27.36 -26.47
N ALA A 17 14.44 27.49 -27.07
CA ALA A 17 15.30 26.35 -27.37
C ALA A 17 16.00 25.75 -26.13
N ILE A 18 16.20 26.54 -25.06
CA ILE A 18 16.89 26.07 -23.84
C ILE A 18 15.94 25.30 -22.91
N ALA A 19 14.64 25.59 -22.94
CA ALA A 19 13.64 24.89 -22.11
C ALA A 19 13.39 23.43 -22.55
N ALA A 20 13.71 23.08 -23.80
CA ALA A 20 13.47 21.74 -24.36
C ALA A 20 14.56 20.70 -24.02
N MET A 21 15.66 21.10 -23.39
CA MET A 21 16.79 20.23 -23.05
C MET A 21 16.88 19.87 -21.56
N MET A 22 15.87 20.21 -20.75
CA MET A 22 15.85 19.77 -19.36
C MET A 22 15.53 18.27 -19.30
N PRO A 23 16.41 17.43 -18.71
CA PRO A 23 16.05 16.06 -18.44
C PRO A 23 14.91 16.08 -17.42
N VAL A 24 13.73 15.63 -17.85
CA VAL A 24 12.66 15.27 -16.92
C VAL A 24 13.13 14.00 -16.24
N SER A 25 13.72 14.15 -15.06
CA SER A 25 13.94 13.02 -14.16
C SER A 25 12.58 12.53 -13.70
N ALA A 26 12.01 11.58 -14.43
CA ALA A 26 10.90 10.79 -13.96
C ALA A 26 11.42 9.93 -12.80
N SER A 27 11.23 10.42 -11.57
CA SER A 27 11.34 9.56 -10.40
C SER A 27 10.18 8.58 -10.50
N ALA A 28 10.43 7.37 -11.00
CA ALA A 28 9.53 6.26 -10.75
C ALA A 28 9.44 6.17 -9.21
N ALA A 29 8.24 6.33 -8.66
CA ALA A 29 8.03 5.95 -7.28
C ALA A 29 8.29 4.43 -7.23
N GLU A 30 9.41 4.02 -6.63
CA GLU A 30 9.54 2.62 -6.23
C GLU A 30 8.39 2.37 -5.26
N ASP A 31 7.54 1.37 -5.55
CA ASP A 31 6.51 0.93 -4.62
C ASP A 31 7.21 0.48 -3.33
N GLU A 32 7.20 1.37 -2.33
CA GLU A 32 7.85 1.13 -1.05
C GLU A 32 7.25 -0.15 -0.44
N VAL A 33 8.13 -1.09 -0.08
CA VAL A 33 7.74 -2.31 0.62
C VAL A 33 7.06 -1.90 1.93
N PRO A 34 5.82 -2.33 2.19
CA PRO A 34 5.13 -1.93 3.41
C PRO A 34 5.91 -2.35 4.64
N THR A 35 5.91 -1.51 5.67
CA THR A 35 6.63 -1.76 6.93
C THR A 35 5.67 -2.14 8.04
N PHE A 36 6.16 -2.91 9.02
CA PHE A 36 5.29 -3.42 10.08
C PHE A 36 4.55 -2.30 10.83
N THR A 37 5.29 -1.33 11.37
CA THR A 37 4.70 -0.29 12.23
C THR A 37 3.77 0.65 11.49
N LYS A 38 4.13 1.06 10.27
CA LYS A 38 3.38 2.06 9.50
C LYS A 38 2.14 1.45 8.85
N ASP A 39 2.29 0.27 8.25
CA ASP A 39 1.30 -0.25 7.29
C ASP A 39 0.58 -1.50 7.80
N ILE A 40 1.27 -2.38 8.54
CA ILE A 40 0.70 -3.67 8.98
C ILE A 40 0.04 -3.61 10.35
N ALA A 41 0.68 -2.96 11.32
CA ALA A 41 0.16 -2.86 12.67
C ALA A 41 -1.26 -2.26 12.71
N PRO A 42 -1.62 -1.21 11.95
CA PRO A 42 -3.00 -0.72 11.92
C PRO A 42 -4.01 -1.76 11.40
N ILE A 43 -3.64 -2.52 10.36
CA ILE A 43 -4.48 -3.60 9.81
C ILE A 43 -4.67 -4.70 10.86
N PHE A 44 -3.58 -5.14 11.48
CA PHE A 44 -3.63 -6.22 12.48
C PHE A 44 -4.43 -5.81 13.71
N GLN A 45 -4.28 -4.57 14.19
CA GLN A 45 -5.07 -4.01 15.29
C GLN A 45 -6.57 -4.04 14.99
N ALA A 46 -6.96 -3.61 13.78
CA ALA A 46 -8.36 -3.54 13.38
C ALA A 46 -9.00 -4.90 13.10
N LYS A 47 -8.24 -5.85 12.51
CA LYS A 47 -8.80 -7.05 11.88
C LYS A 47 -8.43 -8.35 12.60
N CYS A 48 -7.24 -8.41 13.22
CA CYS A 48 -6.63 -9.64 13.71
C CYS A 48 -6.53 -9.71 15.25
N GLU A 49 -6.12 -8.63 15.88
CA GLU A 49 -5.74 -8.59 17.29
C GLU A 49 -6.88 -8.91 18.27
N ALA A 50 -8.14 -8.73 17.86
CA ALA A 50 -9.29 -9.16 18.67
C ALA A 50 -9.24 -10.66 19.03
N CYS A 51 -8.52 -11.47 18.23
CA CYS A 51 -8.27 -12.88 18.52
C CYS A 51 -6.77 -13.19 18.71
N HIS A 52 -5.88 -12.42 18.09
CA HIS A 52 -4.43 -12.63 18.03
C HIS A 52 -3.64 -11.77 19.03
N ARG A 53 -4.06 -11.77 20.30
CA ARG A 53 -3.37 -11.09 21.40
C ARG A 53 -2.89 -12.11 22.44
N PRO A 54 -1.88 -11.77 23.25
CA PRO A 54 -1.48 -12.62 24.38
C PRO A 54 -2.68 -12.97 25.27
N GLY A 55 -2.88 -14.26 25.54
CA GLY A 55 -3.99 -14.76 26.35
C GLY A 55 -5.37 -14.76 25.67
N SER A 56 -5.45 -14.43 24.38
CA SER A 56 -6.68 -14.53 23.59
C SER A 56 -6.85 -15.93 22.97
N ILE A 57 -7.91 -16.12 22.17
CA ILE A 57 -8.28 -17.44 21.62
C ILE A 57 -7.30 -17.99 20.58
N ALA A 58 -6.56 -17.13 19.86
CA ALA A 58 -5.63 -17.58 18.84
C ALA A 58 -4.26 -17.96 19.47
N PRO A 59 -3.55 -18.96 18.94
CA PRO A 59 -2.40 -19.59 19.62
C PRO A 59 -1.09 -18.79 19.62
N MET A 60 -1.10 -17.55 19.12
CA MET A 60 0.03 -16.66 18.94
C MET A 60 -0.41 -15.19 19.02
N SER A 61 0.54 -14.29 19.25
CA SER A 61 0.33 -12.85 19.22
C SER A 61 0.71 -12.29 17.85
N LEU A 62 -0.05 -11.29 17.38
CA LEU A 62 0.31 -10.48 16.21
C LEU A 62 0.51 -8.99 16.56
N VAL A 63 0.70 -8.69 17.85
CA VAL A 63 0.75 -7.30 18.35
C VAL A 63 2.08 -6.62 17.99
N THR A 64 3.18 -7.37 18.02
CA THR A 64 4.51 -6.85 17.70
C THR A 64 5.08 -7.49 16.44
N PHE A 65 6.07 -6.82 15.86
CA PHE A 65 6.80 -7.33 14.70
C PHE A 65 7.45 -8.69 15.01
N GLN A 66 8.13 -8.78 16.16
CA GLN A 66 8.86 -9.95 16.59
C GLN A 66 7.95 -11.16 16.80
N GLU A 67 6.73 -10.93 17.29
CA GLU A 67 5.73 -11.99 17.46
C GLU A 67 5.08 -12.39 16.13
N SER A 68 4.88 -11.44 15.22
CA SER A 68 4.21 -11.67 13.92
C SER A 68 5.11 -12.33 12.88
N ARG A 69 6.38 -11.91 12.79
CA ARG A 69 7.33 -12.31 11.75
C ARG A 69 7.49 -13.83 11.60
N PRO A 70 7.58 -14.65 12.67
CA PRO A 70 7.66 -16.11 12.53
C PRO A 70 6.47 -16.74 11.78
N TRP A 71 5.33 -16.06 11.77
CA TRP A 71 4.09 -16.52 11.14
C TRP A 71 3.83 -15.89 9.78
N ALA A 72 4.71 -15.03 9.26
CA ALA A 72 4.46 -14.22 8.07
C ALA A 72 3.95 -15.05 6.86
N ARG A 73 4.60 -16.18 6.57
CA ARG A 73 4.15 -17.09 5.50
C ARG A 73 2.75 -17.65 5.77
N SER A 74 2.49 -18.14 6.97
CA SER A 74 1.18 -18.66 7.38
C SER A 74 0.10 -17.58 7.34
N ILE A 75 0.44 -16.33 7.71
CA ILE A 75 -0.47 -15.19 7.62
C ILE A 75 -0.86 -14.99 6.16
N LYS A 76 0.12 -14.86 5.26
CA LYS A 76 -0.11 -14.73 3.81
C LYS A 76 -1.05 -15.83 3.30
N ASP A 77 -0.72 -17.09 3.56
CA ASP A 77 -1.51 -18.22 3.08
C ASP A 77 -2.98 -18.15 3.55
N ARG A 78 -3.22 -17.77 4.81
CA ARG A 78 -4.57 -17.71 5.39
C ARG A 78 -5.36 -16.49 4.93
N VAL A 79 -4.73 -15.33 4.75
CA VAL A 79 -5.43 -14.13 4.25
C VAL A 79 -5.70 -14.21 2.75
N SER A 80 -4.75 -14.69 1.96
CA SER A 80 -4.91 -14.86 0.51
C SER A 80 -6.00 -15.88 0.16
N SER A 81 -6.17 -16.91 0.99
CA SER A 81 -7.26 -17.87 0.85
C SER A 81 -8.57 -17.44 1.54
N ARG A 82 -8.64 -16.21 2.08
CA ARG A 82 -9.80 -15.65 2.79
C ARG A 82 -10.28 -16.52 3.96
N GLN A 83 -9.40 -17.34 4.53
CA GLN A 83 -9.68 -18.10 5.75
C GLN A 83 -9.54 -17.23 7.00
N MET A 84 -8.74 -16.16 6.93
CA MET A 84 -8.53 -15.21 8.00
C MET A 84 -8.74 -13.76 7.51
N PRO A 85 -9.36 -12.89 8.34
CA PRO A 85 -10.11 -13.24 9.56
C PRO A 85 -11.29 -14.16 9.25
N PRO A 86 -11.74 -15.01 10.21
CA PRO A 86 -12.82 -15.96 9.95
C PRO A 86 -14.14 -15.20 9.76
N TRP A 87 -14.46 -14.90 8.50
CA TRP A 87 -15.61 -14.10 8.09
C TRP A 87 -16.18 -14.69 6.79
N HIS A 88 -16.93 -15.79 6.92
CA HIS A 88 -17.45 -16.59 5.81
C HIS A 88 -18.67 -15.98 5.12
N ILE A 89 -18.65 -14.67 4.89
CA ILE A 89 -19.70 -13.95 4.17
C ILE A 89 -19.33 -13.88 2.69
N ASP A 90 -20.30 -14.19 1.82
CA ASP A 90 -20.15 -14.02 0.38
C ASP A 90 -20.13 -12.52 0.02
N ARG A 91 -19.06 -12.08 -0.65
CA ARG A 91 -18.87 -10.67 -1.04
C ARG A 91 -19.52 -10.32 -2.39
N THR A 92 -20.14 -11.29 -3.06
CA THR A 92 -20.62 -11.17 -4.46
C THR A 92 -22.15 -11.19 -4.59
N VAL A 93 -22.86 -11.59 -3.54
CA VAL A 93 -24.33 -11.69 -3.57
C VAL A 93 -24.97 -11.11 -2.31
N GLY A 94 -26.16 -10.52 -2.46
CA GLY A 94 -26.95 -10.04 -1.33
C GLY A 94 -26.38 -8.78 -0.67
N ILE A 95 -26.49 -8.72 0.67
CA ILE A 95 -25.98 -7.60 1.47
C ILE A 95 -24.48 -7.81 1.68
N THR A 96 -23.68 -6.87 1.19
CA THR A 96 -22.22 -6.93 1.25
C THR A 96 -21.60 -5.95 2.24
N GLU A 97 -22.40 -5.06 2.84
CA GLU A 97 -21.95 -4.05 3.80
C GLU A 97 -22.44 -4.37 5.21
N PHE A 98 -21.52 -4.57 6.14
CA PHE A 98 -21.81 -4.93 7.53
C PHE A 98 -21.18 -3.92 8.49
N LYS A 99 -21.93 -3.54 9.54
CA LYS A 99 -21.48 -2.54 10.53
C LYS A 99 -20.21 -2.92 11.32
N ASN A 100 -19.75 -4.17 11.24
CA ASN A 100 -18.53 -4.66 11.89
C ASN A 100 -17.79 -5.66 10.98
N ASP A 101 -17.65 -5.31 9.70
CA ASP A 101 -16.97 -6.18 8.74
C ASP A 101 -15.49 -6.38 9.12
N ARG A 102 -15.17 -7.63 9.48
CA ARG A 102 -13.81 -8.08 9.83
C ARG A 102 -13.03 -8.55 8.61
N SER A 103 -13.64 -8.61 7.43
CA SER A 103 -12.94 -8.95 6.20
C SER A 103 -11.82 -7.93 5.92
N LEU A 104 -10.78 -8.40 5.24
CA LEU A 104 -9.78 -7.52 4.64
C LEU A 104 -10.33 -6.97 3.33
N THR A 105 -10.14 -5.67 3.11
CA THR A 105 -10.25 -5.11 1.77
C THR A 105 -9.19 -5.70 0.85
N ASP A 106 -9.33 -5.48 -0.45
CA ASP A 106 -8.35 -6.01 -1.41
C ASP A 106 -7.01 -5.27 -1.27
N GLU A 107 -7.00 -3.95 -0.99
CA GLU A 107 -5.78 -3.21 -0.64
C GLU A 107 -5.15 -3.67 0.68
N GLU A 108 -5.94 -3.94 1.72
CA GLU A 108 -5.40 -4.44 3.00
C GLU A 108 -4.73 -5.81 2.81
N LEU A 109 -5.37 -6.70 2.04
CA LEU A 109 -4.81 -8.01 1.69
C LEU A 109 -3.51 -7.86 0.89
N ASP A 110 -3.50 -7.00 -0.15
CA ASP A 110 -2.30 -6.73 -0.93
C ASP A 110 -1.16 -6.17 -0.08
N THR A 111 -1.46 -5.23 0.81
CA THR A 111 -0.48 -4.65 1.73
C THR A 111 0.18 -5.71 2.61
N VAL A 112 -0.63 -6.63 3.16
CA VAL A 112 -0.10 -7.76 3.95
C VAL A 112 0.74 -8.69 3.08
N VAL A 113 0.29 -9.02 1.86
CA VAL A 113 1.03 -9.88 0.93
C VAL A 113 2.38 -9.26 0.57
N ARG A 114 2.42 -7.98 0.20
CA ARG A 114 3.65 -7.27 -0.17
C ARG A 114 4.63 -7.15 1.00
N TRP A 115 4.14 -6.92 2.22
CA TRP A 115 5.00 -6.95 3.40
C TRP A 115 5.65 -8.32 3.61
N VAL A 116 4.88 -9.40 3.47
CA VAL A 116 5.42 -10.77 3.61
C VAL A 116 6.41 -11.09 2.49
N ASP A 117 6.10 -10.72 1.25
CA ASP A 117 6.99 -10.95 0.09
C ASP A 117 8.24 -10.08 0.12
N GLY A 118 8.17 -8.91 0.75
CA GLY A 118 9.28 -8.03 1.06
C GLY A 118 10.19 -8.50 2.20
N GLY A 119 9.91 -9.66 2.80
CA GLY A 119 10.78 -10.31 3.78
C GLY A 119 10.30 -10.24 5.22
N ALA A 120 9.12 -9.66 5.46
CA ALA A 120 8.51 -9.46 6.77
C ALA A 120 9.46 -8.84 7.81
#